data_AF-A0A2Z6Q0K8-F1
#
_entry.id   AF-A0A2Z6Q0K8-F1
#
_cell.length_a   1.000
_cell.length_b   1.000
_cell.length_c   1.000
_cell.angle_alpha   90.00
_cell.angle_beta   90.00
_cell.angle_gamma   90.00
#
_symmetry.space_group_name_H-M   'P 1'
#
loop_
_entity.id
_entity.type
_entity.pdbx_description
1 polymer ?
#
loop_
_entity_poly.entity_id
_entity_poly.type
_entity_poly.pdbx_seq_one_letter_code
_entity_poly.pdbx_strand_id
1 'polypeptide(L)'
;MALYKSESHLTPTTKLLTNLLQLKTESPSKTPVVLVTTGSMNPIHKQHINNFEIAKRELESRLSQVKVIAGYLSPSQDCYVSVKLGRHAIPIDKRIEMCKLAVNESDWIDVDLWETKSIESNLGFVDYWEVLYRLSKFLNEHDEINCHIKVFYLCGSDHFMRTGISRTLLKHHGFVIIGRKKDDGQIKNIENNLDRNFGENVWKESVVVINGENNNDISSTILRKKLINNFGGWEDLCDSKVAEYIKKNKILTSKLNPSQDEVEL
;
A
#
# COMPACT_ATOMS: atom_id res chain seq x y z
N MET A 1 -2.56 -8.95 -26.92
CA MET A 1 -2.05 -10.19 -26.28
C MET A 1 -0.53 -10.18 -26.03
N ALA A 2 0.31 -9.44 -26.77
CA ALA A 2 1.77 -9.46 -26.57
C ALA A 2 2.35 -8.46 -25.53
N LEU A 3 1.61 -7.42 -25.13
CA LEU A 3 2.12 -6.36 -24.23
C LEU A 3 2.20 -6.76 -22.75
N TYR A 4 1.42 -7.75 -22.29
CA TYR A 4 1.34 -8.09 -20.86
C TYR A 4 2.28 -9.22 -20.43
N LYS A 5 2.75 -10.06 -21.37
CA LYS A 5 3.82 -11.04 -21.11
C LYS A 5 5.14 -10.38 -20.70
N SER A 6 5.31 -9.09 -20.98
CA SER A 6 6.53 -8.37 -20.65
C SER A 6 6.50 -7.66 -19.30
N GLU A 7 5.41 -7.68 -18.52
CA GLU A 7 5.32 -6.93 -17.24
C GLU A 7 5.64 -7.77 -15.98
N SER A 8 5.85 -9.08 -16.10
CA SER A 8 6.15 -9.96 -14.94
C SER A 8 7.42 -9.56 -14.19
N HIS A 9 8.33 -8.80 -14.82
CA HIS A 9 9.51 -8.23 -14.17
C HIS A 9 9.18 -7.00 -13.27
N LEU A 10 8.01 -6.39 -13.46
CA LEU A 10 7.52 -5.25 -12.67
C LEU A 10 6.62 -5.70 -11.53
N THR A 11 5.81 -6.73 -11.74
CA THR A 11 4.89 -7.29 -10.74
C THR A 11 5.30 -8.75 -10.44
N PRO A 12 6.12 -8.99 -9.39
CA PRO A 12 6.59 -10.33 -9.04
C PRO A 12 5.42 -11.26 -8.69
N THR A 13 5.36 -12.46 -9.29
CA THR A 13 4.27 -13.41 -9.07
C THR A 13 4.66 -14.63 -8.24
N THR A 14 5.94 -14.82 -7.89
CA THR A 14 6.44 -16.04 -7.24
C THR A 14 5.73 -16.34 -5.91
N LYS A 15 5.61 -15.35 -5.01
CA LYS A 15 4.91 -15.51 -3.72
C LYS A 15 3.42 -15.81 -3.93
N LEU A 16 2.79 -15.07 -4.84
CA LEU A 16 1.39 -15.26 -5.20
C LEU A 16 1.11 -16.67 -5.72
N LEU A 17 1.89 -17.16 -6.68
CA LEU A 17 1.70 -18.49 -7.28
C LEU A 17 1.92 -19.59 -6.25
N THR A 18 2.93 -19.46 -5.38
CA THR A 18 3.17 -20.39 -4.27
C THR A 18 1.96 -20.48 -3.35
N ASN A 19 1.45 -19.33 -2.90
CA ASN A 19 0.30 -19.28 -1.99
C ASN A 19 -1.02 -19.69 -2.67
N LEU A 20 -1.15 -19.45 -3.98
CA LEU A 20 -2.30 -19.90 -4.76
C LEU A 20 -2.34 -21.42 -4.88
N LEU A 21 -1.19 -22.06 -5.11
CA LEU A 21 -1.09 -23.53 -5.12
C LEU A 21 -1.50 -24.12 -3.77
N GLN A 22 -0.97 -23.57 -2.67
CA GLN A 22 -1.36 -23.99 -1.32
C GLN A 22 -2.86 -23.83 -1.07
N LEU A 23 -3.44 -22.68 -1.44
CA LEU A 23 -4.88 -22.43 -1.32
C LEU A 23 -5.71 -23.45 -2.09
N LYS A 24 -5.32 -23.79 -3.32
CA LYS A 24 -6.02 -24.79 -4.15
C LYS A 24 -6.00 -26.18 -3.51
N THR A 25 -4.95 -26.51 -2.76
CA THR A 25 -4.85 -27.78 -2.03
C THR A 25 -5.65 -27.79 -0.73
N GLU A 26 -5.54 -26.74 0.09
CA GLU A 26 -6.10 -26.72 1.45
C GLU A 26 -7.55 -26.23 1.54
N SER A 27 -7.95 -25.33 0.64
CA SER A 27 -9.27 -24.67 0.70
C SER A 27 -9.73 -24.23 -0.70
N PRO A 28 -9.96 -25.18 -1.63
CA PRO A 28 -10.26 -24.88 -3.04
C PRO A 28 -11.53 -24.05 -3.28
N SER A 29 -12.44 -24.01 -2.30
CA SER A 29 -13.69 -23.22 -2.38
C SER A 29 -13.50 -21.74 -2.03
N LYS A 30 -12.36 -21.36 -1.43
CA LYS A 30 -12.09 -19.96 -1.06
C LYS A 30 -11.65 -19.16 -2.27
N THR A 31 -12.13 -17.92 -2.34
CA THR A 31 -11.75 -16.94 -3.35
C THR A 31 -10.38 -16.35 -3.01
N PRO A 32 -9.37 -16.44 -3.90
CA PRO A 32 -8.09 -15.80 -3.68
C PRO A 32 -8.20 -14.27 -3.77
N VAL A 33 -7.58 -13.61 -2.79
CA VAL A 33 -7.53 -12.15 -2.70
C VAL A 33 -6.08 -11.67 -2.73
N VAL A 34 -5.87 -10.55 -3.43
CA VAL A 34 -4.63 -9.79 -3.39
C VAL A 34 -4.88 -8.41 -2.80
N LEU A 35 -4.02 -7.98 -1.88
CA LEU A 35 -4.02 -6.62 -1.33
C LEU A 35 -3.03 -5.74 -2.10
N VAL A 36 -3.37 -4.47 -2.33
CA VAL A 36 -2.43 -3.50 -2.87
C VAL A 36 -2.57 -2.16 -2.17
N THR A 37 -1.45 -1.50 -1.86
CA THR A 37 -1.43 -0.14 -1.33
C THR A 37 -0.52 0.73 -2.18
N THR A 38 -0.96 1.96 -2.46
CA THR A 38 -0.11 2.98 -3.09
C THR A 38 0.40 3.95 -2.03
N GLY A 39 1.52 4.60 -2.31
CA GLY A 39 1.93 5.73 -1.48
C GLY A 39 3.35 6.19 -1.73
N SER A 40 3.66 7.36 -1.16
CA SER A 40 4.99 7.93 -1.30
C SER A 40 6.08 7.03 -0.73
N MET A 41 5.81 6.26 0.35
CA MET A 41 6.78 5.37 1.01
C MET A 41 8.13 6.07 1.25
N ASN A 42 8.06 7.25 1.88
CA ASN A 42 9.14 8.25 1.90
C ASN A 42 9.55 8.60 3.34
N PRO A 43 10.24 7.71 4.07
CA PRO A 43 10.54 6.32 3.72
C PRO A 43 9.43 5.34 4.20
N ILE A 44 9.48 4.09 3.75
CA ILE A 44 8.66 3.01 4.31
C ILE A 44 8.96 2.80 5.80
N HIS A 45 7.99 2.28 6.55
CA HIS A 45 8.06 2.07 8.00
C HIS A 45 7.19 0.88 8.42
N LYS A 46 7.37 0.39 9.65
CA LYS A 46 6.71 -0.82 10.18
C LYS A 46 5.19 -0.78 10.03
N GLN A 47 4.56 0.38 10.22
CA GLN A 47 3.10 0.46 10.10
C GLN A 47 2.57 0.19 8.68
N HIS A 48 3.35 0.37 7.61
CA HIS A 48 2.92 -0.06 6.28
C HIS A 48 2.76 -1.59 6.23
N ILE A 49 3.72 -2.33 6.78
CA ILE A 49 3.68 -3.80 6.83
C ILE A 49 2.61 -4.28 7.82
N ASN A 50 2.52 -3.65 9.00
CA ASN A 50 1.49 -3.96 9.99
C ASN A 50 0.07 -3.77 9.41
N ASN A 51 -0.15 -2.76 8.56
CA ASN A 51 -1.42 -2.57 7.88
C ASN A 51 -1.78 -3.76 6.97
N PHE A 52 -0.81 -4.37 6.28
CA PHE A 52 -1.04 -5.59 5.50
C PHE A 52 -1.45 -6.75 6.40
N GLU A 53 -0.75 -6.98 7.50
CA GLU A 53 -1.05 -8.07 8.43
C GLU A 53 -2.42 -7.90 9.10
N ILE A 54 -2.76 -6.68 9.53
CA ILE A 54 -4.09 -6.35 10.07
C ILE A 54 -5.15 -6.58 8.99
N ALA A 55 -4.94 -6.08 7.78
CA ALA A 55 -5.89 -6.23 6.69
C ALA A 55 -6.14 -7.70 6.33
N LYS A 56 -5.08 -8.50 6.20
CA LYS A 56 -5.17 -9.94 5.93
C LYS A 56 -6.01 -10.65 6.99
N ARG A 57 -5.69 -10.43 8.27
CA ARG A 57 -6.41 -11.05 9.39
C ARG A 57 -7.88 -10.66 9.43
N GLU A 58 -8.19 -9.37 9.32
CA GLU A 58 -9.57 -8.87 9.39
C GLU A 58 -10.40 -9.30 8.18
N LEU A 59 -9.81 -9.29 6.98
CA LEU A 59 -10.48 -9.74 5.77
C LEU A 59 -10.85 -11.22 5.86
N GLU A 60 -9.89 -12.09 6.20
CA GLU A 60 -10.13 -13.53 6.32
C GLU A 60 -11.07 -13.88 7.49
N SER A 61 -11.09 -13.09 8.55
CA SER A 61 -11.99 -13.30 9.70
C SER A 61 -13.42 -12.87 9.39
N ARG A 62 -13.63 -11.78 8.65
CA ARG A 62 -14.97 -11.21 8.40
C ARG A 62 -15.61 -11.77 7.12
N LEU A 63 -14.80 -12.17 6.15
CA LEU A 63 -15.23 -12.75 4.88
C LEU A 63 -14.70 -14.19 4.79
N SER A 64 -15.42 -15.13 5.39
CA SER A 64 -14.98 -16.53 5.50
C SER A 64 -14.71 -17.24 4.16
N GLN A 65 -15.29 -16.73 3.08
CA GLN A 65 -15.15 -17.21 1.71
C GLN A 65 -13.88 -16.74 1.00
N VAL A 66 -13.04 -15.89 1.61
CA VAL A 66 -11.81 -15.38 0.98
C VAL A 66 -10.54 -15.86 1.67
N LYS A 67 -9.43 -15.86 0.92
CA LYS A 67 -8.07 -16.07 1.43
C LYS A 67 -7.13 -15.05 0.79
N VAL A 68 -6.36 -14.32 1.58
CA VAL A 68 -5.34 -13.42 1.05
C VAL A 68 -4.09 -14.23 0.70
N ILE A 69 -3.71 -14.19 -0.58
CA ILE A 69 -2.60 -14.96 -1.13
C ILE A 69 -1.38 -14.10 -1.49
N ALA A 70 -1.57 -12.79 -1.68
CA ALA A 70 -0.46 -11.87 -1.89
C ALA A 70 -0.81 -10.42 -1.48
N GLY A 71 0.23 -9.63 -1.25
CA GLY A 71 0.17 -8.20 -1.01
C GLY A 71 1.18 -7.45 -1.87
N TYR A 72 0.85 -6.27 -2.38
CA TYR A 72 1.76 -5.43 -3.16
C TYR A 72 1.89 -4.03 -2.58
N LEU A 73 3.12 -3.65 -2.25
CA LEU A 73 3.51 -2.25 -2.09
C LEU A 73 3.71 -1.64 -3.49
N SER A 74 3.01 -0.55 -3.80
CA SER A 74 3.20 0.23 -5.02
C SER A 74 3.76 1.62 -4.66
N PRO A 75 5.08 1.85 -4.75
CA PRO A 75 5.67 3.16 -4.45
C PRO A 75 5.32 4.17 -5.54
N SER A 76 4.85 5.37 -5.15
CA SER A 76 4.43 6.38 -6.13
C SER A 76 5.56 7.06 -6.89
N GLN A 77 5.26 7.56 -8.09
CA GLN A 77 6.21 8.24 -8.98
C GLN A 77 6.88 9.47 -8.35
N ASP A 78 8.11 9.77 -8.78
CA ASP A 78 8.85 10.94 -8.29
C ASP A 78 8.19 12.28 -8.64
N CYS A 79 7.46 12.39 -9.76
CA CYS A 79 6.73 13.61 -10.10
C CYS A 79 5.70 13.98 -9.01
N TYR A 80 4.95 13.00 -8.51
CA TYR A 80 4.01 13.18 -7.41
C TYR A 80 4.71 13.47 -6.08
N VAL A 81 5.72 12.65 -5.75
CA VAL A 81 6.40 12.74 -4.45
C VAL A 81 7.17 14.06 -4.32
N SER A 82 7.77 14.54 -5.42
CA SER A 82 8.49 15.82 -5.46
C SER A 82 7.55 17.01 -5.29
N VAL A 83 6.38 17.01 -5.95
CA VAL A 83 5.35 18.06 -5.73
C VAL A 83 4.86 18.06 -4.29
N LYS A 84 4.68 16.88 -3.69
CA LYS A 84 4.16 16.72 -2.33
C LYS A 84 5.17 17.07 -1.24
N LEU A 85 6.45 16.73 -1.41
CA LEU A 85 7.46 16.78 -0.34
C LEU A 85 8.63 17.73 -0.61
N GLY A 86 8.71 18.31 -1.81
CA GLY A 86 9.79 19.22 -2.21
C GLY A 86 11.17 18.61 -1.97
N ARG A 87 12.05 19.36 -1.32
CA ARG A 87 13.41 18.92 -0.94
C ARG A 87 13.47 17.69 -0.02
N HIS A 88 12.35 17.27 0.55
CA HIS A 88 12.26 16.09 1.42
C HIS A 88 11.81 14.83 0.67
N ALA A 89 11.61 14.92 -0.64
CA ALA A 89 11.38 13.78 -1.52
C ALA A 89 12.65 12.92 -1.61
N ILE A 90 12.50 11.63 -1.31
CA ILE A 90 13.52 10.61 -1.49
C ILE A 90 13.33 10.06 -2.92
N PRO A 91 14.41 9.99 -3.72
CA PRO A 91 14.35 9.44 -5.09
C PRO A 91 13.73 8.05 -5.16
N ILE A 92 13.02 7.76 -6.26
CA ILE A 92 12.25 6.52 -6.42
C ILE A 92 13.10 5.25 -6.28
N ASP A 93 14.34 5.25 -6.79
CA ASP A 93 15.27 4.12 -6.70
C ASP A 93 15.56 3.76 -5.23
N LYS A 94 15.77 4.77 -4.38
CA LYS A 94 16.01 4.59 -2.95
C LYS A 94 14.75 4.08 -2.24
N ARG A 95 13.58 4.58 -2.62
CA ARG A 95 12.30 4.15 -2.03
C ARG A 95 11.97 2.71 -2.40
N ILE A 96 12.17 2.32 -3.67
CA ILE A 96 12.04 0.93 -4.12
C ILE A 96 12.92 0.01 -3.29
N GLU A 97 14.20 0.34 -3.12
CA GLU A 97 15.10 -0.52 -2.34
C GLU A 97 14.70 -0.63 -0.87
N MET A 98 14.30 0.47 -0.24
CA MET A 98 13.76 0.40 1.13
C MET A 98 12.49 -0.47 1.20
N CYS A 99 11.60 -0.40 0.20
CA CYS A 99 10.40 -1.25 0.16
C CYS A 99 10.75 -2.72 0.01
N LYS A 100 11.68 -3.07 -0.90
CA LYS A 100 12.16 -4.45 -1.08
C LYS A 100 12.77 -5.01 0.21
N LEU A 101 13.61 -4.22 0.88
CA LEU A 101 14.21 -4.60 2.17
C LEU A 101 13.14 -4.84 3.24
N ALA A 102 12.10 -3.99 3.30
CA ALA A 102 11.03 -4.10 4.29
C ALA A 102 10.16 -5.36 4.13
N VAL A 103 10.09 -5.96 2.94
CA VAL A 103 9.27 -7.15 2.66
C VAL A 103 10.10 -8.39 2.33
N ASN A 104 11.42 -8.32 2.48
CA ASN A 104 12.33 -9.41 2.12
C ASN A 104 12.02 -10.70 2.88
N GLU A 105 11.64 -10.60 4.15
CA GLU A 105 11.28 -11.76 5.00
C GLU A 105 9.79 -12.12 4.92
N SER A 106 8.98 -11.37 4.18
CA SER A 106 7.57 -11.71 3.99
C SER A 106 7.42 -12.79 2.92
N ASP A 107 6.64 -13.82 3.24
CA ASP A 107 6.27 -14.91 2.32
C ASP A 107 5.09 -14.56 1.40
N TRP A 108 4.43 -13.41 1.61
CA TRP A 108 3.23 -13.04 0.85
C TRP A 108 3.20 -11.59 0.35
N ILE A 109 4.06 -10.70 0.82
CA ILE A 109 4.09 -9.29 0.38
C ILE A 109 5.29 -9.06 -0.55
N ASP A 110 5.06 -8.43 -1.69
CA ASP A 110 6.07 -7.99 -2.66
C ASP A 110 5.93 -6.50 -3.03
N VAL A 111 6.85 -6.00 -3.86
CA VAL A 111 6.83 -4.63 -4.38
C VAL A 111 6.46 -4.66 -5.86
N ASP A 112 5.39 -3.95 -6.23
CA ASP A 112 5.00 -3.74 -7.62
C ASP A 112 5.67 -2.45 -8.14
N LEU A 113 6.46 -2.58 -9.20
CA LEU A 113 7.28 -1.52 -9.77
C LEU A 113 6.61 -0.79 -10.93
N TRP A 114 5.42 -1.19 -11.37
CA TRP A 114 4.80 -0.60 -12.55
C TRP A 114 4.48 0.89 -12.39
N GLU A 115 3.94 1.29 -11.22
CA GLU A 115 3.66 2.70 -10.93
C GLU A 115 4.96 3.52 -11.07
N THR A 116 6.09 2.95 -10.67
CA THR A 116 7.41 3.59 -10.73
C THR A 116 7.94 3.77 -12.16
N LYS A 117 7.51 2.92 -13.09
CA LYS A 117 7.97 2.87 -14.49
C LYS A 117 7.05 3.55 -15.50
N SER A 118 5.84 3.89 -15.09
CA SER A 118 4.86 4.61 -15.93
C SER A 118 5.28 6.03 -16.35
N ILE A 119 6.41 6.56 -15.86
CA ILE A 119 7.01 7.79 -16.38
C ILE A 119 7.51 7.60 -17.83
N GLU A 120 7.89 6.37 -18.23
CA GLU A 120 8.32 6.07 -19.60
C GLU A 120 7.14 6.07 -20.62
N SER A 121 5.88 6.18 -20.16
CA SER A 121 4.68 6.04 -21.02
C SER A 121 3.84 7.32 -21.23
N ASN A 122 4.38 8.53 -21.00
CA ASN A 122 3.65 9.82 -21.10
C ASN A 122 2.41 9.93 -20.20
N LEU A 123 2.20 8.99 -19.28
CA LEU A 123 1.15 9.08 -18.27
C LEU A 123 1.63 10.05 -17.20
N GLY A 124 0.80 11.04 -16.88
CA GLY A 124 1.07 12.00 -15.81
C GLY A 124 1.04 11.33 -14.43
N PHE A 125 0.49 12.02 -13.44
CA PHE A 125 0.24 11.41 -12.13
C PHE A 125 -0.64 10.17 -12.28
N VAL A 126 -0.15 9.02 -11.79
CA VAL A 126 -0.93 7.78 -11.70
C VAL A 126 -1.76 7.78 -10.43
N ASP A 127 -3.07 7.67 -10.58
CA ASP A 127 -3.98 7.61 -9.44
C ASP A 127 -4.14 6.17 -8.90
N TYR A 128 -4.59 6.02 -7.65
CA TYR A 128 -4.65 4.71 -6.98
C TYR A 128 -5.56 3.70 -7.69
N TRP A 129 -6.63 4.18 -8.33
CA TRP A 129 -7.57 3.34 -9.05
C TRP A 129 -6.96 2.78 -10.35
N GLU A 130 -5.99 3.48 -10.96
CA GLU A 130 -5.25 2.99 -12.13
C GLU A 130 -4.35 1.83 -11.73
N VAL A 131 -3.63 1.97 -10.61
CA VAL A 131 -2.82 0.87 -10.05
C VAL A 131 -3.70 -0.34 -9.74
N LEU A 132 -4.84 -0.11 -9.08
CA LEU A 132 -5.79 -1.15 -8.70
C LEU A 132 -6.35 -1.88 -9.93
N TYR A 133 -6.81 -1.12 -10.93
CA TYR A 133 -7.35 -1.67 -12.18
C TYR A 133 -6.29 -2.44 -12.96
N ARG A 134 -5.08 -1.87 -13.11
CA ARG A 134 -3.99 -2.51 -13.86
C ARG A 134 -3.55 -3.80 -13.19
N LEU A 135 -3.39 -3.82 -11.87
CA LEU A 135 -3.03 -5.03 -11.14
C LEU A 135 -4.12 -6.10 -11.28
N SER A 136 -5.40 -5.72 -11.14
CA SER A 136 -6.53 -6.64 -11.33
C SER A 136 -6.53 -7.26 -12.73
N LYS A 137 -6.32 -6.45 -13.75
CA LYS A 137 -6.20 -6.92 -15.14
C LYS A 137 -4.99 -7.84 -15.33
N PHE A 138 -3.81 -7.42 -14.89
CA PHE A 138 -2.57 -8.20 -14.99
C PHE A 138 -2.75 -9.59 -14.38
N LEU A 139 -3.29 -9.68 -13.16
CA LEU A 139 -3.45 -10.95 -12.46
C LEU A 139 -4.49 -11.87 -13.13
N ASN A 140 -5.59 -11.32 -13.63
CA ASN A 140 -6.68 -12.10 -14.22
C ASN A 140 -6.45 -12.45 -15.71
N GLU A 141 -5.47 -11.82 -16.36
CA GLU A 141 -5.04 -12.14 -17.74
C GLU A 141 -3.68 -12.88 -17.77
N HIS A 142 -3.10 -13.19 -16.61
CA HIS A 142 -1.80 -13.86 -16.52
C HIS A 142 -1.92 -15.37 -16.83
N ASP A 143 -1.14 -15.86 -17.80
CA ASP A 143 -1.22 -17.26 -18.30
C ASP A 143 -1.13 -18.32 -17.18
N GLU A 144 -0.28 -18.10 -16.17
CA GLU A 144 -0.08 -19.05 -15.06
C GLU A 144 -1.16 -18.97 -13.97
N ILE A 145 -1.94 -17.88 -13.93
CA ILE A 145 -2.99 -17.67 -12.93
C ILE A 145 -4.32 -18.15 -13.50
N ASN A 146 -4.61 -19.43 -13.30
CA ASN A 146 -5.81 -20.06 -13.89
C ASN A 146 -7.06 -19.96 -12.99
N CYS A 147 -7.30 -18.79 -12.41
CA CYS A 147 -8.49 -18.50 -11.61
C CYS A 147 -8.72 -17.00 -11.43
N HIS A 148 -9.96 -16.63 -11.11
CA HIS A 148 -10.29 -15.24 -10.81
C HIS A 148 -9.67 -14.79 -9.48
N ILE A 149 -8.89 -13.71 -9.51
CA ILE A 149 -8.31 -13.04 -8.33
C ILE A 149 -9.10 -11.77 -8.04
N LYS A 150 -9.62 -11.63 -6.80
CA LYS A 150 -10.24 -10.38 -6.33
C LYS A 150 -9.16 -9.47 -5.73
N VAL A 151 -9.03 -8.25 -6.24
CA VAL A 151 -8.05 -7.29 -5.73
C VAL A 151 -8.71 -6.30 -4.77
N PHE A 152 -8.10 -6.12 -3.61
CA PHE A 152 -8.52 -5.17 -2.59
C PHE A 152 -7.50 -4.04 -2.44
N TYR A 153 -7.98 -2.80 -2.43
CA TYR A 153 -7.16 -1.65 -2.11
C TYR A 153 -7.05 -1.45 -0.60
N LEU A 154 -5.82 -1.47 -0.10
CA LEU A 154 -5.49 -1.22 1.30
C LEU A 154 -5.08 0.23 1.46
N CYS A 155 -5.79 0.98 2.31
CA CYS A 155 -5.47 2.38 2.59
C CYS A 155 -5.79 2.80 4.01
N GLY A 156 -5.21 3.92 4.43
CA GLY A 156 -5.60 4.60 5.65
C GLY A 156 -6.93 5.34 5.49
N SER A 157 -7.65 5.53 6.60
CA SER A 157 -8.83 6.40 6.69
C SER A 157 -8.59 7.79 6.10
N ASP A 158 -7.42 8.38 6.34
CA ASP A 158 -7.05 9.72 5.86
C ASP A 158 -6.99 9.81 4.33
N HIS A 159 -6.53 8.75 3.67
CA HIS A 159 -6.52 8.68 2.21
C HIS A 159 -7.94 8.46 1.68
N PHE A 160 -8.67 7.49 2.25
CA PHE A 160 -10.03 7.16 1.82
C PHE A 160 -10.99 8.35 1.92
N MET A 161 -10.90 9.15 2.98
CA MET A 161 -11.75 10.33 3.14
C MET A 161 -11.52 11.41 2.06
N ARG A 162 -10.33 11.44 1.46
CA ARG A 162 -9.99 12.40 0.39
C ARG A 162 -10.36 11.88 -0.99
N THR A 163 -10.20 10.59 -1.23
CA THR A 163 -10.37 9.99 -2.56
C THR A 163 -11.75 9.38 -2.77
N GLY A 164 -12.40 8.95 -1.68
CA GLY A 164 -13.64 8.19 -1.71
C GLY A 164 -13.52 6.90 -2.52
N ILE A 165 -14.68 6.37 -2.91
CA ILE A 165 -14.83 5.21 -3.77
C ILE A 165 -16.09 5.38 -4.63
N SER A 166 -15.99 5.03 -5.92
CA SER A 166 -17.15 5.06 -6.83
C SER A 166 -17.89 3.72 -6.86
N ARG A 167 -19.17 3.74 -7.28
CA ARG A 167 -19.97 2.53 -7.52
C ARG A 167 -19.31 1.58 -8.52
N THR A 168 -18.70 2.14 -9.56
CA THR A 168 -17.99 1.34 -10.56
C THR A 168 -16.78 0.63 -9.95
N LEU A 169 -16.00 1.33 -9.12
CA LEU A 169 -14.81 0.75 -8.51
C LEU A 169 -15.17 -0.36 -7.52
N LEU A 170 -16.19 -0.15 -6.68
CA LEU A 170 -16.67 -1.12 -5.70
C LEU A 170 -17.31 -2.37 -6.32
N LYS A 171 -17.84 -2.27 -7.55
CA LYS A 171 -18.38 -3.42 -8.29
C LYS A 171 -17.30 -4.44 -8.66
N HIS A 172 -16.07 -3.98 -8.86
CA HIS A 172 -14.98 -4.80 -9.39
C HIS A 172 -13.86 -5.06 -8.37
N HIS A 173 -13.75 -4.24 -7.33
CA HIS A 173 -12.65 -4.31 -6.37
C HIS A 173 -13.17 -4.18 -4.94
N GLY A 174 -12.39 -4.71 -4.00
CA GLY A 174 -12.65 -4.52 -2.59
C GLY A 174 -11.77 -3.43 -1.97
N PHE A 175 -12.09 -3.02 -0.75
CA PHE A 175 -11.33 -2.03 0.00
C PHE A 175 -11.12 -2.51 1.43
N VAL A 176 -9.92 -2.28 1.96
CA VAL A 176 -9.63 -2.40 3.38
C VAL A 176 -9.15 -1.04 3.87
N ILE A 177 -9.91 -0.46 4.80
CA ILE A 177 -9.69 0.89 5.31
C ILE A 177 -9.30 0.79 6.77
N ILE A 178 -8.08 1.23 7.10
CA ILE A 178 -7.54 1.16 8.45
C ILE A 178 -7.48 2.55 9.05
N GLY A 179 -8.19 2.75 10.16
CA GLY A 179 -8.11 3.96 10.97
C GLY A 179 -6.79 4.06 11.75
N ARG A 180 -6.50 5.26 12.26
CA ARG A 180 -5.49 5.45 13.31
C ARG A 180 -6.17 5.75 14.63
N LYS A 181 -5.48 5.55 15.75
CA LYS A 181 -6.00 5.81 17.10
C LYS A 181 -6.58 7.22 17.29
N LYS A 182 -6.01 8.21 16.61
CA LYS A 182 -6.51 9.60 16.62
C LYS A 182 -7.75 9.82 15.74
N ASP A 183 -8.14 8.81 14.97
CA ASP A 183 -9.23 8.84 14.00
C ASP A 183 -10.48 8.09 14.51
N ASP A 184 -10.60 7.78 15.81
CA ASP A 184 -11.73 7.03 16.39
C ASP A 184 -13.12 7.67 16.11
N GLY A 185 -13.17 8.94 15.64
CA GLY A 185 -14.38 9.60 15.13
C GLY A 185 -14.58 9.53 13.60
N GLN A 186 -13.55 9.19 12.82
CA GLN A 186 -13.61 9.15 11.35
C GLN A 186 -14.16 7.82 10.83
N ILE A 187 -13.99 6.72 11.56
CA ILE A 187 -14.50 5.40 11.13
C ILE A 187 -16.01 5.40 11.00
N LYS A 188 -16.73 5.89 12.03
CA LYS A 188 -18.20 6.02 11.97
C LYS A 188 -18.64 6.93 10.82
N ASN A 189 -17.88 8.00 10.55
CA ASN A 189 -18.18 8.88 9.41
C ASN A 189 -17.99 8.16 8.07
N ILE A 190 -16.96 7.32 7.94
CA ILE A 190 -16.74 6.48 6.75
C ILE A 190 -17.90 5.52 6.55
N GLU A 191 -18.31 4.79 7.59
CA GLU A 191 -19.43 3.84 7.51
C GLU A 191 -20.73 4.55 7.14
N ASN A 192 -21.05 5.67 7.79
CA ASN A 192 -22.22 6.49 7.47
C ASN A 192 -22.17 7.02 6.01
N ASN A 193 -20.99 7.38 5.51
CA ASN A 193 -20.83 7.79 4.11
C ASN A 193 -21.07 6.63 3.16
N LEU A 194 -20.59 5.43 3.50
CA LEU A 194 -20.80 4.23 2.71
C LEU A 194 -22.28 3.84 2.67
N ASP A 195 -22.99 3.88 3.80
CA ASP A 195 -24.44 3.60 3.85
C ASP A 195 -25.24 4.59 3.00
N ARG A 196 -24.94 5.89 3.10
CA ARG A 196 -25.58 6.91 2.25
C ARG A 196 -25.31 6.72 0.76
N ASN A 197 -24.09 6.34 0.40
CA ASN A 197 -23.67 6.25 -1.00
C ASN A 197 -24.02 4.94 -1.68
N PHE A 198 -24.12 3.83 -0.93
CA PHE A 198 -24.27 2.48 -1.50
C PHE A 198 -25.54 1.76 -1.02
N GLY A 199 -26.21 2.27 0.00
CA GLY A 199 -27.29 1.59 0.71
C GLY A 199 -26.77 0.95 1.99
N GLU A 200 -27.64 0.92 3.00
CA GLU A 200 -27.31 0.44 4.34
C GLU A 200 -26.75 -0.99 4.28
N ASN A 201 -25.53 -1.19 4.81
CA ASN A 201 -24.81 -2.47 4.87
C ASN A 201 -24.46 -3.14 3.52
N VAL A 202 -24.88 -2.61 2.37
CA VAL A 202 -24.67 -3.22 1.03
C VAL A 202 -23.18 -3.37 0.69
N TRP A 203 -22.35 -2.44 1.18
CA TRP A 203 -20.93 -2.38 0.90
C TRP A 203 -20.10 -3.40 1.71
N LYS A 204 -20.64 -4.00 2.77
CA LYS A 204 -19.88 -4.80 3.76
C LYS A 204 -19.27 -6.09 3.19
N GLU A 205 -19.74 -6.56 2.05
CA GLU A 205 -19.15 -7.71 1.34
C GLU A 205 -17.87 -7.35 0.55
N SER A 206 -17.63 -6.06 0.33
CA SER A 206 -16.52 -5.58 -0.48
C SER A 206 -15.69 -4.50 0.21
N VAL A 207 -16.12 -3.92 1.32
CA VAL A 207 -15.32 -3.00 2.13
C VAL A 207 -15.22 -3.48 3.57
N VAL A 208 -14.00 -3.57 4.08
CA VAL A 208 -13.71 -3.84 5.49
C VAL A 208 -13.13 -2.57 6.12
N VAL A 209 -13.84 -2.03 7.10
CA VAL A 209 -13.41 -0.86 7.87
C VAL A 209 -12.93 -1.31 9.25
N ILE A 210 -11.72 -0.87 9.63
CA ILE A 210 -11.00 -1.35 10.81
C ILE A 210 -10.66 -0.15 11.70
N ASN A 211 -11.01 -0.24 12.99
CA ASN A 211 -10.70 0.82 13.94
C ASN A 211 -9.20 0.87 14.27
N GLY A 212 -8.70 2.08 14.56
CA GLY A 212 -7.28 2.35 14.76
C GLY A 212 -6.77 2.15 16.18
N GLU A 213 -7.57 1.63 17.11
CA GLU A 213 -7.24 1.50 18.54
C GLU A 213 -5.89 0.79 18.79
N ASN A 214 -5.59 -0.23 17.99
CA ASN A 214 -4.35 -1.03 18.07
C ASN A 214 -3.27 -0.59 17.06
N ASN A 215 -3.47 0.55 16.38
CA ASN A 215 -2.56 1.05 15.36
C ASN A 215 -1.51 1.97 15.98
N ASN A 216 -0.23 1.62 15.80
CA ASN A 216 0.87 2.48 16.22
C ASN A 216 0.89 3.72 15.31
N ASP A 217 0.83 4.94 15.86
CA ASP A 217 0.81 6.19 15.08
C ASP A 217 2.20 6.54 14.48
N ILE A 218 2.85 5.55 13.87
CA ILE A 218 4.07 5.69 13.10
C ILE A 218 3.70 6.23 11.72
N SER A 219 4.38 7.29 11.29
CA SER A 219 4.21 7.85 9.96
C SER A 219 5.53 8.19 9.31
N SER A 220 5.56 8.20 7.98
CA SER A 220 6.71 8.65 7.20
C SER A 220 7.11 10.09 7.58
N THR A 221 6.14 10.93 7.93
CA THR A 221 6.41 12.32 8.37
C THR A 221 7.17 12.36 9.69
N ILE A 222 6.81 11.53 10.68
CA ILE A 222 7.55 11.41 11.94
C ILE A 222 8.97 10.92 11.68
N LEU A 223 9.11 9.91 10.82
CA LEU A 223 10.40 9.32 10.46
C LEU A 223 11.31 10.34 9.75
N ARG A 224 10.79 11.09 8.77
CA ARG A 224 11.53 12.20 8.14
C ARG A 224 11.92 13.29 9.13
N LYS A 225 11.00 13.73 9.99
CA LYS A 225 11.28 14.75 11.01
C LYS A 225 12.44 14.33 11.91
N LYS A 226 12.48 13.07 12.35
CA LYS A 226 13.60 12.54 13.14
C LYS A 226 14.91 12.51 12.35
N LEU A 227 14.89 12.03 11.10
CA LEU A 227 16.08 11.98 10.24
C LEU A 227 16.68 13.37 9.96
N ILE A 228 15.84 14.33 9.57
CA ILE A 228 16.25 15.69 9.20
C ILE A 228 16.84 16.43 10.39
N ASN A 229 16.24 16.27 11.57
CA ASN A 229 16.69 16.93 12.80
C ASN A 229 17.74 16.11 13.58
N ASN A 230 18.20 14.99 13.03
CA ASN A 230 19.15 14.08 13.67
C ASN A 230 18.70 13.61 15.08
N PHE A 231 17.39 13.39 15.27
CA PHE A 231 16.83 12.84 16.49
C PHE A 231 16.89 11.31 16.47
N GLY A 232 17.29 10.68 17.58
CA GLY A 232 17.33 9.22 17.70
C GLY A 232 15.96 8.53 17.78
N GLY A 233 15.99 7.19 17.82
CA GLY A 233 14.80 6.33 17.96
C GLY A 233 13.96 6.26 16.68
N TRP A 234 14.54 6.63 15.54
CA TRP A 234 13.87 6.50 14.25
C TRP A 234 14.06 5.10 13.66
N GLU A 235 15.14 4.42 14.05
CA GLU A 235 15.45 3.05 13.67
C GLU A 235 14.35 2.08 14.08
N ASP A 236 13.74 2.31 15.25
CA ASP A 236 12.65 1.49 15.77
C ASP A 236 11.37 1.60 14.93
N LEU A 237 11.26 2.63 14.09
CA LEU A 237 10.07 2.90 13.27
C LEU A 237 10.07 2.10 11.96
N CYS A 238 11.19 1.55 11.52
CA CYS A 238 11.33 0.79 10.28
C CYS A 238 12.02 -0.56 10.50
N ASP A 239 12.04 -1.40 9.47
CA ASP A 239 12.80 -2.65 9.48
C ASP A 239 14.31 -2.38 9.67
N SER A 240 15.05 -3.29 10.32
CA SER A 240 16.48 -3.10 10.58
C SER A 240 17.29 -2.95 9.30
N LYS A 241 16.98 -3.71 8.24
CA LYS A 241 17.64 -3.61 6.93
C LYS A 241 17.37 -2.26 6.27
N VAL A 242 16.16 -1.72 6.45
CA VAL A 242 15.81 -0.36 5.99
C VAL A 242 16.59 0.69 6.77
N ALA A 243 16.72 0.55 8.08
CA ALA A 243 17.50 1.47 8.91
C ALA A 243 18.99 1.49 8.52
N GLU A 244 19.58 0.31 8.29
CA GLU A 244 20.95 0.18 7.78
C GLU A 244 21.12 0.86 6.41
N TYR A 245 20.15 0.65 5.50
CA TYR A 245 20.16 1.29 4.19
C TYR A 245 20.11 2.82 4.28
N ILE A 246 19.23 3.36 5.14
CA ILE A 246 19.11 4.81 5.39
C ILE A 246 20.43 5.38 5.90
N LYS A 247 21.07 4.73 6.89
CA LYS A 247 22.37 5.14 7.43
C LYS A 247 23.47 5.14 6.36
N LYS A 248 23.59 4.02 5.63
CA LYS A 248 24.60 3.84 4.59
C LYS A 248 24.49 4.88 3.47
N ASN A 249 23.27 5.19 3.05
CA ASN A 249 23.00 6.12 1.94
C ASN A 249 22.76 7.57 2.40
N LYS A 250 22.90 7.87 3.71
CA LYS A 250 22.72 9.22 4.28
C LYS A 250 21.36 9.85 3.94
N ILE A 251 20.31 9.05 3.81
CA ILE A 251 18.98 9.50 3.35
C ILE A 251 18.42 10.55 4.30
N LEU A 252 18.18 11.76 3.79
CA LEU A 252 17.64 12.92 4.53
C LEU A 252 18.48 13.37 5.75
N THR A 253 19.78 13.05 5.77
CA THR A 253 20.68 13.40 6.90
C THR A 253 21.60 14.61 6.62
N SER A 254 21.51 15.23 5.44
CA SER A 254 22.32 16.41 5.11
C SER A 254 21.77 17.66 5.82
N LYS A 255 22.65 18.42 6.48
CA LYS A 255 22.35 19.74 7.06
C LYS A 255 21.67 20.62 6.01
N LEU A 256 20.35 20.78 6.12
CA LEU A 256 19.68 21.92 5.53
C LEU A 256 20.12 23.12 6.37
N ASN A 257 20.78 24.10 5.74
CA ASN A 257 21.19 25.32 6.44
C ASN A 257 19.95 25.90 7.16
N PRO A 258 20.00 26.11 8.49
CA PRO A 258 18.85 26.51 9.29
C PRO A 258 18.58 28.03 9.15
N SER A 259 18.56 28.55 7.93
CA SER A 259 18.43 30.00 7.71
C SER A 259 17.17 30.44 6.97
N GLN A 260 16.15 29.58 6.81
CA GLN A 260 14.88 30.02 6.19
C GLN A 260 13.56 29.42 6.75
N ASP A 261 13.55 28.52 7.73
CA ASP A 261 12.33 27.76 8.06
C ASP A 261 11.83 27.96 9.50
N GLU A 262 11.37 29.18 9.83
CA GLU A 262 10.47 29.38 10.98
C GLU A 262 9.03 29.73 10.58
N VAL A 263 8.67 29.60 9.30
CA VAL A 263 7.30 29.87 8.86
C VAL A 263 6.82 28.70 7.99
N GLU A 264 5.79 28.01 8.51
CA GLU A 264 4.98 26.95 7.89
C GLU A 264 5.49 25.49 8.00
N LEU A 265 5.15 24.86 9.12
CA LEU A 265 4.99 23.40 9.30
C LEU A 265 3.69 23.06 10.03
#